data_AF-A0A968FVY9-F1
#
_entry.id   AF-A0A968FVY9-F1
#
_cell.length_a   1.000
_cell.length_b   1.000
_cell.length_c   1.000
_cell.angle_alpha   90.00
_cell.angle_beta   90.00
_cell.angle_gamma   90.00
#
_symmetry.space_group_name_H-M   'P 1'
#
loop_
_entity.id
_entity.type
_entity.pdbx_description
1 polymer ?
#
loop_
_entity_poly.entity_id
_entity_poly.type
_entity_poly.pdbx_seq_one_letter_code
_entity_poly.pdbx_strand_id
1 'polypeptide(L)' 'MSRSRWDETITWMQKEQGLWELDRELRNQILDYLETVRGPGSPADKKRPQASHMYEYHYPPNPL' A
#
# COMPACT_ATOMS: atom_id res chain seq x y z
N MET A 1 3.80 5.28 -4.81
CA MET A 1 2.88 6.45 -4.77
C MET A 1 3.68 7.70 -4.44
N SER A 2 3.28 8.89 -4.89
CA SER A 2 3.95 10.15 -4.53
C SER A 2 3.60 10.60 -3.11
N ARG A 3 4.42 11.48 -2.51
CA ARG A 3 4.18 12.06 -1.19
C ARG A 3 2.78 12.67 -1.04
N SER A 4 2.33 13.45 -2.03
CA SER A 4 1.00 14.08 -2.03
C SER A 4 -0.12 13.04 -1.92
N ARG A 5 0.02 11.90 -2.59
CA ARG A 5 -1.01 10.86 -2.57
C ARG A 5 -1.02 10.09 -1.24
N TRP A 6 0.14 9.94 -0.60
CA TRP A 6 0.21 9.42 0.77
C TRP A 6 -0.42 10.39 1.77
N ASP A 7 -0.21 11.69 1.61
CA ASP A 7 -0.82 12.71 2.46
C ASP A 7 -2.35 12.72 2.34
N GLU A 8 -2.89 12.63 1.12
CA GLU A 8 -4.33 12.44 0.89
C GLU A 8 -4.86 11.17 1.57
N THR A 9 -4.10 10.08 1.50
CA THR A 9 -4.48 8.79 2.11
C THR A 9 -4.57 8.91 3.63
N ILE A 10 -3.57 9.53 4.27
CA ILE A 10 -3.58 9.75 5.73
C ILE A 10 -4.74 10.67 6.11
N THR A 11 -5.00 11.72 5.32
CA THR A 11 -6.15 12.62 5.54
C THR A 11 -7.48 11.87 5.49
N TRP A 12 -7.65 10.97 4.53
CA TRP A 12 -8.83 10.12 4.45
C TRP A 12 -8.93 9.14 5.64
N MET A 13 -7.81 8.55 6.07
CA MET A 13 -7.78 7.68 7.26
C MET A 13 -8.19 8.41 8.54
N GLN A 14 -7.79 9.67 8.70
CA GLN A 14 -8.19 10.49 9.85
C GLN A 14 -9.69 10.80 9.84
N LYS A 15 -10.25 11.07 8.66
CA LYS A 15 -11.68 11.41 8.51
C LYS A 15 -12.60 10.19 8.62
N GLU A 16 -12.26 9.10 7.94
CA GLU A 16 -13.19 8.00 7.69
C GLU A 16 -12.84 6.71 8.44
N GLN A 17 -11.58 6.53 8.87
CA GLN A 17 -11.11 5.29 9.48
C GLN A 17 -10.73 5.42 10.95
N GLY A 18 -10.95 6.59 11.56
CA GLY A 18 -10.67 6.82 12.97
C GLY A 18 -9.17 6.87 13.30
N LEU A 19 -8.32 7.21 12.32
CA LEU A 19 -6.92 7.51 12.62
C LEU A 19 -6.85 8.79 13.46
N TRP A 20 -6.10 8.75 14.56
CA TRP A 20 -5.98 9.90 15.45
C TRP A 20 -5.27 11.10 14.76
N GLU A 21 -5.37 12.27 15.38
CA GLU A 21 -4.69 13.47 14.88
C GLU A 21 -3.17 13.38 15.01
N LEU A 22 -2.48 13.34 13.87
CA LEU A 22 -1.02 13.30 13.85
C LEU A 22 -0.47 14.72 13.98
N ASP A 23 0.46 14.91 14.90
CA ASP A 23 1.23 16.14 14.95
C ASP A 23 1.96 16.38 13.61
N ARG A 24 2.19 17.65 13.27
CA ARG A 24 2.81 18.04 12.01
C ARG A 24 4.18 17.39 11.80
N GLU A 25 5.01 17.31 12.84
CA GLU A 25 6.34 16.73 12.74
C GLU A 25 6.27 15.22 12.51
N LEU A 26 5.43 14.54 13.29
CA LEU A 26 5.19 13.10 13.16
C LEU A 26 4.64 12.75 11.77
N ARG A 27 3.69 13.54 11.26
CA ARG A 27 3.14 13.36 9.92
C ARG A 27 4.21 13.50 8.85
N ASN A 28 5.08 14.50 8.96
CA ASN A 28 6.18 14.68 8.01
C ASN A 28 7.15 13.50 8.02
N GLN A 29 7.51 12.98 9.20
CA GLN A 29 8.37 11.80 9.32
C GLN A 29 7.73 10.55 8.68
N ILE A 30 6.43 10.34 8.88
CA ILE A 30 5.69 9.24 8.23
C ILE A 30 5.72 9.40 6.71
N LEU A 31 5.47 10.60 6.20
CA LEU A 31 5.48 10.88 4.76
C LEU A 31 6.87 10.67 4.15
N ASP A 32 7.93 11.13 4.81
CA ASP A 32 9.33 10.91 4.39
C ASP A 32 9.65 9.41 4.29
N TYR A 33 9.23 8.64 5.29
CA TYR A 33 9.43 7.19 5.31
C TYR A 33 8.64 6.51 4.18
N LEU A 34 7.37 6.85 3.99
CA LEU A 34 6.52 6.26 2.95
C LEU A 34 7.00 6.61 1.54
N GLU A 35 7.49 7.83 1.34
CA GLU A 35 8.11 8.26 0.09
C GLU A 35 9.40 7.47 -0.19
N THR A 36 10.25 7.29 0.81
CA THR A 36 11.53 6.58 0.65
C THR A 36 11.33 5.06 0.42
N VAL A 37 10.44 4.43 1.20
CA VAL A 37 10.29 2.98 1.24
C VAL A 37 9.21 2.45 0.30
N ARG A 38 8.18 3.26 0.01
CA ARG A 38 7.01 2.90 -0.83
C ARG A 38 6.78 3.90 -1.98
N GLY A 39 7.73 4.79 -2.23
CA GLY A 39 7.72 5.68 -3.39
C GLY A 39 7.95 4.96 -4.72
N PRO A 40 7.73 5.66 -5.84
CA PRO A 40 8.05 5.14 -7.16
C PRO A 40 9.54 4.75 -7.26
N GLY A 41 9.83 3.51 -7.65
CA GLY A 41 11.19 2.99 -7.75
C GLY A 41 11.78 2.42 -6.45
N SER A 42 11.04 2.47 -5.35
CA SER A 42 11.44 1.87 -4.07
C SER A 42 11.58 0.34 -4.18
N PRO A 43 12.42 -0.31 -3.35
CA PRO A 43 12.57 -1.76 -3.36
C PRO A 43 11.26 -2.51 -3.13
N ALA A 44 10.33 -1.92 -2.37
CA ALA A 44 9.03 -2.50 -2.11
C ALA A 44 8.08 -2.45 -3.32
N ASP A 45 8.23 -1.44 -4.19
CA ASP A 45 7.51 -1.35 -5.47
C ASP A 45 7.95 -2.48 -6.42
N LYS A 46 9.26 -2.77 -6.44
CA LYS A 46 9.88 -3.86 -7.23
C LYS A 46 9.53 -5.26 -6.75
N LYS A 47 8.96 -5.41 -5.54
CA LYS A 47 8.59 -6.70 -4.93
C LYS A 47 7.11 -7.06 -5.07
N ARG A 48 6.33 -6.37 -5.92
CA ARG A 48 5.04 -6.91 -6.34
C ARG A 48 5.30 -7.92 -7.47
N PRO A 49 5.32 -9.24 -7.22
CA PRO A 49 5.14 -10.16 -8.32
C PRO A 49 3.81 -9.77 -8.96
N GLN A 50 3.82 -9.43 -10.25
CA GLN A 50 2.59 -9.51 -11.03
C GLN A 50 2.00 -10.88 -10.71
N ALA A 51 0.73 -10.92 -10.31
CA ALA A 51 0.03 -12.13 -9.95
C ALA A 51 0.20 -13.12 -11.10
N SER A 52 1.20 -13.98 -10.95
CA SER A 52 1.62 -14.93 -11.95
C SER A 52 0.68 -16.10 -11.76
N HIS A 53 -0.37 -16.14 -12.59
CA HIS A 53 -1.13 -17.33 -12.94
C HIS A 53 -1.36 -18.36 -11.81
N MET A 54 -1.77 -17.92 -10.62
CA MET A 54 -1.98 -18.83 -9.48
C MET A 54 -3.26 -19.68 -9.62
N TYR A 55 -3.82 -19.76 -10.83
CA TYR A 55 -4.98 -20.59 -11.20
C TYR A 55 -4.58 -21.79 -12.07
N GLU A 56 -3.29 -22.15 -12.14
CA GLU A 56 -2.85 -23.39 -12.77
C GLU A 56 -3.00 -24.59 -11.79
N TYR A 57 -4.12 -24.64 -11.06
CA TYR A 57 -4.56 -25.87 -10.41
C TYR A 57 -5.65 -26.47 -11.29
N HIS A 58 -5.24 -27.42 -12.14
CA HIS A 58 -6.14 -28.35 -12.82
C HIS A 58 -6.88 -29.17 -11.76
N TYR A 59 -7.99 -28.64 -11.23
CA TYR A 59 -8.93 -29.46 -10.46
C TYR A 59 -9.66 -30.37 -11.44
N PRO A 60 -9.51 -31.70 -11.37
CA PRO A 60 -10.38 -32.58 -12.14
C PRO A 60 -11.82 -32.42 -11.63
N PRO A 61 -12.83 -32.46 -12.51
CA PRO A 61 -14.22 -32.36 -12.12
C PRO A 61 -14.57 -33.48 -11.13
N ASN A 62 -15.27 -33.13 -10.05
CA ASN A 62 -15.71 -34.08 -9.04
C ASN A 62 -16.62 -35.14 -9.70
N PRO A 63 -16.24 -36.43 -9.71
CA PRO A 63 -17.10 -37.46 -10.30
C PRO A 63 -18.38 -37.62 -9.45
N LEU A 64 -19.52 -37.68 -10.14
CA LEU A 64 -20.86 -37.91 -9.58
C LEU A 64 -21.10 -39.40 -9.29
#